data_AF-A0A1J3CKN7-F1
#
_entry.id   AF-A0A1J3CKN7-F1
#
_cell.length_a   1.000
_cell.length_b   1.000
_cell.length_c   1.000
_cell.angle_alpha   90.00
_cell.angle_beta   90.00
_cell.angle_gamma   90.00
#
_symmetry.space_group_name_H-M   'P 1'
#
loop_
_entity.id
_entity.type
_entity.pdbx_description
1 polymer ?
#
loop_
_entity_poly.entity_id
_entity_poly.type
_entity_poly.pdbx_seq_one_letter_code
_entity_poly.pdbx_strand_id
1 'polypeptide(L)'
;ENILVFGDGDVKISDFGLAKRRSEIGEEIRVEIRGTPLYMAPESVNHGEFESPADVWALGCSVVEMSSGKTAWCLEEGITNAMSLMVRIGSGEEVPGIPVELSEEG
;
A
#
# COMPACT_ATOMS: atom_id res chain seq x y z
N GLU A 1 3.07 -4.42 8.21
CA GLU A 1 3.01 -5.75 8.86
C GLU A 1 3.65 -6.90 8.05
N ASN A 2 3.91 -6.75 6.75
CA ASN A 2 4.47 -7.83 5.91
C ASN A 2 6.00 -7.78 5.75
N ILE A 3 6.70 -7.16 6.71
CA ILE A 3 8.16 -6.99 6.71
C ILE A 3 8.70 -7.51 8.04
N LEU A 4 9.61 -8.47 8.00
CA LEU A 4 10.24 -9.09 9.16
C LEU A 4 11.67 -8.60 9.32
N VAL A 5 12.05 -8.29 10.57
CA VAL A 5 13.41 -7.90 10.96
C VAL A 5 14.03 -9.04 11.77
N PHE A 6 15.21 -9.51 11.34
CA PHE A 6 15.94 -10.60 11.98
C PHE A 6 16.97 -10.05 12.99
N GLY A 7 17.43 -10.91 13.90
CA GLY A 7 18.35 -10.51 14.98
C GLY A 7 19.75 -10.06 14.52
N ASP A 8 20.10 -10.36 13.28
CA ASP A 8 21.31 -9.89 12.58
C ASP A 8 21.11 -8.58 11.81
N GLY A 9 19.89 -8.03 11.82
CA GLY A 9 19.54 -6.80 11.09
C GLY A 9 19.04 -7.03 9.67
N ASP A 10 18.96 -8.29 9.20
CA ASP A 10 18.37 -8.59 7.90
C ASP A 10 16.87 -8.24 7.88
N VAL A 11 16.38 -7.81 6.72
CA VAL A 11 14.96 -7.48 6.49
C VAL A 11 14.41 -8.31 5.35
N LYS A 12 13.25 -8.95 5.54
CA LYS A 12 12.60 -9.79 4.51
C LYS A 12 11.10 -9.54 4.43
N ILE A 13 10.57 -9.56 3.21
CA ILE A 13 9.13 -9.52 2.96
C ILE A 13 8.53 -10.89 3.32
N SER A 14 7.38 -10.87 3.99
CA SER A 14 6.60 -12.04 4.38
C SER A 14 5.15 -11.94 3.92
N ASP A 15 4.39 -13.00 4.15
CA ASP A 15 2.95 -13.09 3.87
C ASP A 15 2.58 -12.83 2.40
N PHE A 16 2.77 -13.87 1.58
CA PHE A 16 2.34 -13.92 0.19
C PHE A 16 0.96 -14.57 0.03
N GLY A 17 0.13 -14.62 1.09
CA GLY A 17 -1.17 -15.30 1.06
C GLY A 17 -2.17 -14.74 0.04
N LEU A 18 -1.97 -13.48 -0.37
CA LEU A 18 -2.75 -12.80 -1.40
C LEU A 18 -2.01 -12.68 -2.75
N ALA A 19 -0.76 -13.13 -2.84
CA ALA A 19 0.02 -13.02 -4.07
C ALA A 19 -0.52 -13.97 -5.15
N LYS A 20 -0.54 -13.51 -6.41
CA LYS A 20 -0.93 -14.31 -7.57
C LYS A 20 0.23 -14.47 -8.53
N ARG A 21 0.32 -15.62 -9.21
CA ARG A 21 1.31 -15.79 -10.28
C ARG A 21 0.84 -15.03 -11.52
N ARG A 22 1.78 -14.46 -12.28
CA ARG A 22 1.46 -13.72 -13.51
C ARG A 22 0.64 -14.55 -14.52
N SER A 23 0.84 -15.87 -14.56
CA SER A 23 0.09 -16.79 -15.40
C SER A 23 -1.39 -16.97 -14.99
N GLU A 24 -1.76 -16.54 -13.78
CA GLU A 24 -3.11 -16.63 -13.20
C GLU A 24 -3.85 -15.29 -13.29
N ILE A 25 -3.19 -14.23 -13.76
CA ILE A 25 -3.77 -12.90 -13.99
C ILE A 25 -4.53 -12.97 -15.33
N GLY A 26 -5.81 -13.36 -15.26
CA GLY A 26 -6.67 -13.53 -16.45
C GLY A 26 -8.04 -14.13 -16.14
N GLU A 27 -8.17 -14.89 -15.04
CA GLU A 27 -9.48 -15.20 -14.46
C GLU A 27 -9.98 -13.97 -13.70
N GLU A 28 -11.23 -13.57 -13.98
CA GLU A 28 -11.97 -12.48 -13.33
C GLU A 28 -11.38 -12.17 -11.95
N ILE A 29 -10.68 -11.04 -11.85
CA ILE A 29 -10.30 -10.49 -10.56
C ILE A 29 -11.62 -10.17 -9.88
N ARG A 30 -12.17 -11.14 -9.15
CA ARG A 30 -13.27 -10.91 -8.24
C ARG A 30 -12.82 -9.75 -7.39
N VAL A 31 -13.55 -8.64 -7.50
CA VAL A 31 -13.42 -7.40 -6.73
C VAL A 31 -13.82 -7.74 -5.30
N GLU A 32 -13.08 -8.65 -4.70
CA GLU A 32 -13.04 -8.83 -3.28
C GLU A 32 -11.96 -7.84 -2.88
N ILE A 33 -12.37 -6.74 -2.24
CA ILE A 33 -11.47 -5.77 -1.63
C ILE A 33 -10.65 -6.56 -0.60
N ARG A 34 -9.58 -7.16 -1.08
CA ARG A 34 -8.66 -8.03 -0.34
C ARG A 34 -7.35 -7.28 -0.32
N GLY A 35 -7.06 -6.73 0.84
CA GLY A 35 -5.91 -5.88 1.07
C GLY A 35 -6.17 -4.99 2.27
N THR A 36 -5.10 -4.48 2.86
CA THR A 36 -5.20 -3.48 3.91
C THR A 36 -5.37 -2.11 3.22
N PRO A 37 -6.53 -1.43 3.35
CA PRO A 37 -6.87 -0.25 2.52
C PRO A 37 -5.82 0.86 2.49
N LEU A 38 -4.99 0.95 3.54
CA LEU A 38 -3.88 1.90 3.67
C LEU A 38 -2.77 1.73 2.64
N TYR A 39 -2.68 0.59 1.96
CA TYR A 39 -1.62 0.28 0.99
C TYR A 39 -2.15 0.08 -0.43
N MET A 40 -3.44 0.34 -0.68
CA MET A 40 -4.04 0.17 -2.01
C MET A 40 -3.65 1.32 -2.95
N ALA A 41 -3.31 0.99 -4.19
CA ALA A 41 -3.02 1.96 -5.23
C ALA A 41 -4.32 2.51 -5.85
N PRO A 42 -4.31 3.73 -6.43
CA PRO A 42 -5.48 4.32 -7.10
C PRO A 42 -6.07 3.42 -8.20
N GLU A 43 -5.24 2.78 -9.01
CA GLU A 43 -5.65 1.84 -10.05
C GLU A 43 -6.28 0.57 -9.47
N SER A 44 -5.79 0.10 -8.31
CA SER A 44 -6.38 -1.03 -7.59
C SER A 44 -7.77 -0.70 -7.05
N VAL A 45 -7.98 0.53 -6.58
CA VAL A 45 -9.29 0.98 -6.08
C VAL A 45 -10.27 1.24 -7.22
N ASN A 46 -9.84 1.92 -8.29
CA ASN A 46 -10.72 2.35 -9.38
C ASN A 46 -11.04 1.23 -10.37
N HIS A 47 -10.07 0.36 -10.65
CA HIS A 47 -10.16 -0.63 -11.74
C HIS A 47 -9.98 -2.07 -11.25
N GLY A 48 -9.68 -2.28 -9.97
CA GLY A 48 -9.35 -3.62 -9.46
C GLY A 48 -8.04 -4.17 -10.06
N GLU A 49 -7.15 -3.28 -10.51
CA GLU A 49 -5.87 -3.66 -11.11
C GLU A 49 -4.83 -3.91 -10.01
N PHE A 50 -4.32 -5.14 -9.96
CA PHE A 50 -3.29 -5.58 -9.00
C PHE A 50 -2.07 -6.10 -9.76
N GLU A 51 -1.46 -5.21 -10.53
CA GLU A 51 -0.23 -5.49 -11.26
C GLU A 51 1.00 -4.96 -10.50
N SER A 52 2.21 -5.20 -11.04
CA SER A 52 3.47 -4.79 -10.41
C SER A 52 3.56 -3.32 -9.95
N PRO A 53 2.94 -2.31 -10.63
CA PRO A 53 2.90 -0.93 -10.12
C PRO A 53 2.19 -0.79 -8.76
N ALA A 54 1.16 -1.60 -8.49
CA ALA A 54 0.44 -1.59 -7.22
C ALA A 54 1.33 -2.10 -6.07
N ASP A 55 2.24 -3.05 -6.34
CA ASP A 55 3.22 -3.51 -5.35
C ASP A 55 4.24 -2.39 -5.00
N VAL A 56 4.66 -1.59 -5.99
CA VAL A 56 5.56 -0.44 -5.78
C VAL A 56 4.87 0.62 -4.92
N TRP A 57 3.59 0.87 -5.16
CA TRP A 57 2.78 1.76 -4.33
C TRP A 57 2.72 1.30 -2.87
N ALA A 58 2.36 0.04 -2.65
CA ALA A 58 2.28 -0.54 -1.31
C ALA A 58 3.63 -0.51 -0.56
N LEU A 59 4.73 -0.73 -1.29
CA LEU A 59 6.08 -0.59 -0.76
C LEU A 59 6.38 0.86 -0.35
N GLY A 60 6.01 1.85 -1.17
CA GLY A 60 6.17 3.27 -0.85
C GLY A 60 5.45 3.65 0.44
N CYS A 61 4.20 3.22 0.60
CA CYS A 61 3.45 3.40 1.85
C CYS A 61 4.15 2.75 3.06
N SER A 62 4.73 1.55 2.87
CA SER A 62 5.48 0.86 3.93
C SER A 62 6.77 1.61 4.32
N VAL A 63 7.48 2.18 3.36
CA VAL A 63 8.70 2.98 3.62
C VAL A 63 8.37 4.24 4.41
N VAL A 64 7.31 4.96 4.02
CA VAL A 64 6.82 6.13 4.77
C VAL A 64 6.45 5.76 6.21
N GLU A 65 5.81 4.61 6.40
CA GLU A 65 5.46 4.13 7.73
C GLU A 65 6.68 3.76 8.57
N MET A 66 7.69 3.14 7.97
CA MET A 66 8.93 2.82 8.66
C MET A 66 9.72 4.07 9.06
N SER A 67 9.75 5.11 8.22
CA SER A 67 10.50 6.34 8.51
C SER A 67 9.78 7.26 9.51
N SER A 68 8.45 7.35 9.43
CA SER A 68 7.66 8.24 10.30
C SER A 68 7.09 7.58 11.55
N GLY A 69 7.03 6.25 11.59
CA GLY A 69 6.30 5.50 12.61
C GLY A 69 4.77 5.67 12.56
N LYS A 70 4.24 6.28 11.49
CA LYS A 70 2.82 6.55 11.27
C LYS A 70 2.40 6.02 9.90
N THR A 71 1.15 5.62 9.76
CA THR A 71 0.62 5.17 8.47
C THR A 71 0.77 6.26 7.41
N ALA A 72 1.07 5.89 6.15
CA ALA A 72 1.30 6.85 5.07
C ALA A 72 0.15 7.84 4.83
N TRP A 73 -1.09 7.41 5.06
CA TRP A 73 -2.30 8.24 4.95
C TRP A 73 -2.71 8.92 6.26
N CYS A 74 -1.75 9.17 7.18
CA CYS A 74 -1.89 9.88 8.46
C CYS A 74 -3.35 10.31 8.68
N LEU A 75 -4.16 9.50 9.37
CA LEU A 75 -5.63 9.61 9.38
C LEU A 75 -6.09 11.02 9.79
N GLU A 76 -6.13 11.91 8.82
CA GLU A 76 -6.44 13.32 8.95
C GLU A 76 -7.96 13.51 9.03
N GLU A 77 -8.41 14.72 9.34
CA GLU A 77 -9.82 15.05 9.40
C GLU A 77 -10.53 14.67 8.08
N GLY A 78 -11.44 13.69 8.15
CA GLY A 78 -12.23 13.21 7.01
C GLY A 78 -12.07 11.72 6.69
N ILE A 79 -11.00 11.06 7.13
CA ILE A 79 -10.85 9.61 6.99
C ILE A 79 -11.46 8.93 8.23
N THR A 80 -12.73 8.51 8.11
CA THR A 80 -13.48 7.91 9.23
C THR A 80 -13.52 6.39 9.19
N ASN A 81 -13.32 5.80 8.00
CA ASN A 81 -13.32 4.36 7.76
C ASN A 81 -12.59 4.01 6.45
N ALA A 82 -12.47 2.71 6.17
CA ALA A 82 -11.84 2.19 4.96
C ALA A 82 -12.46 2.71 3.66
N MET A 83 -13.79 2.91 3.60
CA MET A 83 -14.46 3.42 2.40
C MET A 83 -14.11 4.88 2.13
N SER A 84 -14.07 5.73 3.16
CA SER A 84 -13.66 7.14 2.99
C SER A 84 -12.20 7.25 2.53
N LEU A 85 -11.34 6.34 2.98
CA LEU A 85 -9.97 6.26 2.51
C LEU A 85 -9.91 5.84 1.03
N MET A 86 -10.60 4.76 0.66
CA MET A 86 -10.63 4.29 -0.73
C MET A 86 -11.19 5.36 -1.69
N VAL A 87 -12.24 6.10 -1.30
CA VAL A 87 -12.76 7.20 -2.14
C VAL A 87 -11.70 8.27 -2.38
N ARG A 88 -10.89 8.60 -1.36
CA ARG A 88 -9.80 9.58 -1.48
C ARG A 88 -8.65 9.06 -2.34
N ILE A 89 -8.27 7.79 -2.17
CA ILE A 89 -7.26 7.13 -3.01
C ILE A 89 -7.71 7.10 -4.48
N GLY A 90 -8.98 6.74 -4.71
CA GLY A 90 -9.56 6.62 -6.05
C GLY A 90 -9.74 7.96 -6.77
N SER A 91 -9.96 9.07 -6.05
CA SER A 91 -10.04 10.39 -6.70
C SER A 91 -8.70 10.81 -7.33
N GLY A 92 -7.58 10.27 -6.84
CA GLY A 92 -6.24 10.52 -7.40
C GLY A 92 -5.73 11.95 -7.21
N GLU A 93 -6.44 12.77 -6.44
CA GLU A 93 -6.10 14.19 -6.22
C GLU A 93 -4.96 14.37 -5.21
N GLU A 94 -4.66 13.32 -4.42
CA GLU A 94 -3.65 13.37 -3.36
C GLU A 94 -2.83 12.08 -3.28
N VAL A 95 -1.56 12.23 -2.90
CA VAL A 95 -0.63 11.14 -2.58
C VAL A 95 -0.35 11.15 -1.07
N PRO A 96 0.02 9.99 -0.46
CA PRO A 96 0.40 9.96 0.94
C PRO A 96 1.52 10.96 1.25
N GLY A 97 1.43 11.66 2.37
CA GLY A 97 2.41 12.66 2.76
C GLY A 97 3.78 12.03 2.98
N ILE A 98 4.79 12.48 2.22
CA ILE A 98 6.17 12.01 2.39
C ILE A 98 6.80 12.74 3.59
N PRO A 99 7.37 12.03 4.58
CA PRO A 99 8.01 12.63 5.73
C PRO A 99 9.16 13.56 5.31
N VAL A 100 9.19 14.77 5.87
CA VAL A 100 10.19 15.81 5.54
C VAL A 100 11.56 15.51 6.15
N GLU A 101 11.64 14.54 7.06
CA GLU A 101 12.87 14.11 7.71
C GLU A 101 13.71 13.15 6.86
N LEU A 102 13.19 12.72 5.70
CA LEU A 102 13.93 11.88 4.75
C LEU A 102 15.01 12.69 4.03
N SER A 103 16.17 12.09 3.84
CA SER A 103 17.26 12.71 3.10
C SER A 103 16.96 12.70 1.59
N GLU A 104 17.68 13.48 0.77
CA GLU A 104 17.56 13.37 -0.69
C GLU A 104 18.00 11.98 -1.21
N GLU A 105 18.77 11.25 -0.41
CA GLU A 105 19.24 9.90 -0.70
C GLU A 105 18.24 8.81 -0.28
N GLY A 106 17.18 9.18 0.46
CA GLY A 106 16.30 8.27 1.21
C GLY A 106 16.72 8.20 2.67
#